data_AF-A0AAW6U0T7-F1
#
_entry.id   AF-A0AAW6U0T7-F1
#
_cell.length_a   1.000
_cell.length_b   1.000
_cell.length_c   1.000
_cell.angle_alpha   90.00
_cell.angle_beta   90.00
_cell.angle_gamma   90.00
#
_symmetry.space_group_name_H-M   'P 1'
#
loop_
_entity.id
_entity.type
_entity.pdbx_description
1 polymer ?
#
loop_
_entity_poly.entity_id
_entity_poly.type
_entity_poly.pdbx_seq_one_letter_code
_entity_poly.pdbx_strand_id
1 'polypeptide(L)'
;MKPQSLDNKNEHYPADTGGCSVCRDLLNSLGRFFDMIQAASPPQRSDWLTVDEISQELKLSKSIIYRLIRNGELEAVDLVVGEDGDTAKKGHYRIRRSALNQYLEAKKVRPLLKPPARSLPPRRFPKVKNHLGL
;
A
#
# COMPACT_ATOMS: atom_id res chain seq x y z
N MET A 1 -22.35 23.14 -61.18
CA MET A 1 -23.12 21.88 -61.07
C MET A 1 -22.68 21.15 -59.80
N LYS A 2 -23.48 21.23 -58.72
CA LYS A 2 -23.69 20.10 -57.79
C LYS A 2 -24.85 19.29 -58.40
N PRO A 3 -25.09 17.99 -58.07
CA PRO A 3 -24.72 17.30 -56.82
C PRO A 3 -24.24 15.84 -57.00
N GLN A 4 -23.75 15.21 -55.93
CA GLN A 4 -24.31 13.94 -55.43
C GLN A 4 -23.71 13.61 -54.06
N SER A 5 -24.60 13.59 -53.08
CA SER A 5 -24.43 13.01 -51.75
C SER A 5 -24.41 11.49 -51.90
N LEU A 6 -23.40 10.82 -51.38
CA LEU A 6 -23.49 9.40 -51.05
C LEU A 6 -23.80 9.31 -49.56
N ASP A 7 -25.09 9.19 -49.29
CA ASP A 7 -25.63 8.74 -48.00
C ASP A 7 -25.07 7.34 -47.70
N ASN A 8 -23.99 7.28 -46.95
CA ASN A 8 -23.51 6.02 -46.40
C ASN A 8 -24.32 5.71 -45.14
N LYS A 9 -25.54 5.19 -45.35
CA LYS A 9 -26.33 4.54 -44.30
C LYS A 9 -25.61 3.28 -43.85
N ASN A 10 -24.72 3.42 -42.87
CA ASN A 10 -24.33 2.30 -42.03
C ASN A 10 -25.49 2.00 -41.08
N GLU A 11 -26.48 1.28 -41.59
CA GLU A 11 -27.44 0.54 -40.76
C GLU A 11 -26.65 -0.50 -39.98
N HIS A 12 -26.19 -0.10 -38.79
CA HIS A 12 -25.61 -1.00 -37.80
C HIS A 12 -26.77 -1.78 -37.18
N TYR A 13 -27.19 -2.84 -37.86
CA TYR A 13 -28.01 -3.88 -37.24
C TYR A 13 -27.26 -4.40 -36.01
N PRO A 14 -27.87 -4.46 -34.81
CA PRO A 14 -27.26 -5.16 -33.71
C PRO A 14 -27.28 -6.64 -34.08
N ALA A 15 -26.16 -7.14 -34.59
CA ALA A 15 -25.94 -8.57 -34.65
C ALA A 15 -26.07 -9.09 -33.22
N ASP A 16 -27.05 -9.94 -33.02
CA ASP A 16 -27.28 -10.72 -31.83
C ASP A 16 -26.00 -11.52 -31.57
N THR A 17 -25.07 -10.94 -30.81
CA THR A 17 -23.80 -11.57 -30.45
C THR A 17 -24.09 -12.63 -29.41
N GLY A 18 -24.67 -13.75 -29.87
CA GLY A 18 -24.55 -15.04 -29.21
C GLY A 18 -23.07 -15.23 -28.93
N GLY A 19 -22.69 -15.09 -27.67
CA GLY A 19 -21.29 -14.99 -27.26
C GLY A 19 -20.46 -16.12 -27.85
N CYS A 20 -19.43 -15.77 -28.61
CA CYS A 20 -18.45 -16.68 -29.17
C CYS A 20 -17.99 -17.68 -28.09
N SER A 21 -18.43 -18.93 -28.19
CA SER A 21 -18.12 -20.00 -27.21
C SER A 21 -16.62 -20.21 -27.08
N VAL A 22 -15.91 -20.19 -28.21
CA VAL A 22 -14.45 -20.27 -28.28
C VAL A 22 -13.77 -19.15 -27.48
N CYS A 23 -14.32 -17.94 -27.53
CA CYS A 23 -13.79 -16.78 -26.83
C CYS A 23 -13.98 -16.93 -25.31
N ARG A 24 -15.14 -17.46 -24.88
CA ARG A 24 -15.40 -17.79 -23.48
C ARG A 24 -14.47 -18.90 -22.98
N ASP A 25 -14.24 -19.93 -23.78
CA ASP A 25 -13.34 -21.04 -23.43
C ASP A 25 -11.88 -20.62 -23.37
N LEU A 26 -11.46 -19.71 -24.26
CA LEU A 26 -10.13 -19.10 -24.23
C LEU A 26 -9.95 -18.28 -22.95
N LEU A 27 -10.90 -17.42 -22.60
CA LEU A 27 -10.84 -16.60 -21.38
C LEU A 27 -10.81 -17.47 -20.11
N ASN A 28 -11.60 -18.55 -20.07
CA ASN A 28 -11.58 -19.51 -18.97
C ASN A 28 -10.22 -20.23 -18.87
N SER A 29 -9.65 -20.62 -20.01
CA SER A 29 -8.33 -21.26 -20.08
C SER A 29 -7.22 -20.33 -19.59
N LEU A 30 -7.27 -19.05 -19.98
CA LEU A 30 -6.35 -18.03 -19.51
C LEU A 30 -6.49 -17.78 -18.00
N GLY A 31 -7.71 -17.70 -17.47
CA GLY A 31 -7.95 -17.57 -16.03
C GLY A 31 -7.29 -18.70 -15.24
N ARG A 32 -7.53 -19.96 -15.65
CA ARG A 32 -6.91 -21.13 -15.01
C ARG A 32 -5.39 -21.13 -15.08
N PHE A 33 -4.82 -20.64 -16.18
CA PHE A 33 -3.38 -20.51 -16.34
C PHE A 33 -2.81 -19.48 -15.35
N PHE A 34 -3.45 -18.33 -15.18
CA PHE A 34 -3.03 -17.33 -14.19
C PHE A 34 -3.15 -17.85 -12.76
N ASP A 35 -4.23 -18.56 -12.42
CA ASP A 35 -4.39 -19.19 -11.11
C ASP A 35 -3.27 -20.21 -10.84
N MET A 36 -2.91 -21.01 -11.86
CA MET A 36 -1.81 -21.97 -11.76
C MET A 36 -0.46 -21.28 -11.56
N ILE A 37 -0.16 -20.21 -12.29
CA ILE A 37 1.07 -19.42 -12.09
C ILE A 37 1.10 -18.84 -10.68
N GLN A 38 -0.02 -18.31 -10.20
CA GLN A 38 -0.10 -17.73 -8.86
C GLN A 38 0.11 -18.78 -7.76
N ALA A 39 -0.41 -19.99 -7.95
CA ALA A 39 -0.22 -21.10 -7.01
C ALA A 39 1.19 -21.71 -7.07
N ALA A 40 1.80 -21.77 -8.25
CA ALA A 40 3.13 -22.34 -8.47
C ALA A 40 4.26 -21.38 -8.11
N SER A 41 4.00 -20.06 -8.10
CA SER A 41 4.94 -19.09 -7.56
C SER A 41 4.86 -19.17 -6.04
N PRO A 42 5.86 -19.73 -5.33
CA PRO A 42 5.98 -19.44 -3.90
C PRO A 42 5.98 -17.92 -3.75
N PRO A 43 5.43 -17.36 -2.68
CA PRO A 43 5.51 -15.93 -2.43
C PRO A 43 6.98 -15.60 -2.15
N GLN A 44 7.79 -15.49 -3.21
CA GLN A 44 9.03 -14.74 -3.18
C GLN A 44 8.57 -13.33 -2.85
N ARG A 45 8.76 -12.96 -1.58
CA ARG A 45 8.64 -11.57 -1.18
C ARG A 45 9.67 -10.83 -2.01
N SER A 46 9.23 -10.24 -3.11
CA SER A 46 10.05 -9.36 -3.91
C SER A 46 10.74 -8.39 -2.96
N ASP A 47 12.06 -8.30 -3.06
CA ASP A 47 12.82 -7.33 -2.28
C ASP A 47 12.36 -5.90 -2.57
N TRP A 48 11.63 -5.69 -3.67
CA TRP A 48 11.01 -4.43 -4.03
C TRP A 48 9.54 -4.40 -3.67
N LEU A 49 9.18 -3.41 -2.85
CA LEU A 49 7.84 -3.09 -2.43
C LEU A 49 7.30 -1.88 -3.19
N THR A 50 5.99 -1.87 -3.40
CA THR A 50 5.23 -0.73 -3.88
C THR A 50 4.75 0.13 -2.70
N VAL A 51 4.34 1.37 -3.00
CA VAL A 51 3.68 2.25 -2.02
C VAL A 51 2.44 1.59 -1.40
N ASP A 52 1.73 0.77 -2.17
CA ASP A 52 0.50 0.12 -1.73
C ASP A 52 0.79 -1.01 -0.73
N GLU A 53 1.80 -1.83 -1.00
CA GLU A 53 2.24 -2.89 -0.09
C GLU A 53 2.72 -2.31 1.25
N ILE A 54 3.49 -1.21 1.21
CA ILE A 54 3.94 -0.53 2.43
C ILE A 54 2.77 0.13 3.17
N SER A 55 1.80 0.69 2.44
CA SER A 55 0.58 1.28 3.01
C SER A 55 -0.20 0.25 3.82
N GLN A 56 -0.34 -0.96 3.27
CA GLN A 56 -1.01 -2.07 3.95
C GLN A 56 -0.19 -2.58 5.13
N GLU A 57 1.13 -2.74 4.98
CA GLU A 57 2.00 -3.28 6.02
C GLU A 57 2.12 -2.36 7.24
N LEU A 58 2.38 -1.07 7.01
CA LEU A 58 2.53 -0.08 8.08
C LEU A 58 1.20 0.49 8.56
N LYS A 59 0.09 0.17 7.88
CA LYS A 59 -1.24 0.77 8.09
C LYS A 59 -1.21 2.31 8.03
N LEU A 60 -0.37 2.84 7.14
CA LEU A 60 -0.25 4.27 6.88
C LEU A 60 -0.94 4.61 5.56
N SER A 61 -1.50 5.82 5.45
CA SER A 61 -2.03 6.27 4.17
C SER A 61 -0.92 6.39 3.12
N LYS A 62 -1.27 6.15 1.85
CA LYS A 62 -0.33 6.36 0.73
C LYS A 62 0.27 7.76 0.75
N SER A 63 -0.52 8.78 1.13
CA SER A 63 -0.06 10.18 1.23
C SER A 63 1.07 10.38 2.24
N ILE A 64 1.07 9.67 3.37
CA ILE A 64 2.16 9.69 4.34
C ILE A 64 3.40 9.08 3.72
N ILE A 65 3.27 7.94 3.03
CA ILE A 65 4.41 7.27 2.38
C ILE A 65 5.04 8.16 1.30
N TYR A 66 4.23 8.78 0.43
CA TYR A 66 4.74 9.75 -0.54
C TYR A 66 5.43 10.95 0.13
N ARG A 67 4.99 11.35 1.33
CA ARG A 67 5.67 12.41 2.08
C ARG A 67 7.02 11.93 2.62
N LEU A 68 7.11 10.72 3.15
CA LEU A 68 8.38 10.13 3.61
C LEU A 68 9.40 10.04 2.47
N ILE A 69 8.96 9.64 1.27
CA ILE A 69 9.80 9.59 0.08
C ILE A 69 10.25 11.00 -0.33
N ARG A 70 9.32 11.95 -0.45
CA ARG A 70 9.63 13.35 -0.83
C ARG A 70 10.55 14.05 0.17
N ASN A 71 10.46 13.72 1.44
CA ASN A 71 11.34 14.24 2.49
C ASN A 71 12.73 13.57 2.49
N GLY A 72 12.94 12.52 1.71
CA GLY A 72 14.16 11.71 1.74
C GLY A 72 14.29 10.83 2.98
N GLU A 73 13.22 10.65 3.76
CA GLU A 73 13.20 9.77 4.94
C GLU A 73 13.12 8.28 4.55
N LEU A 74 12.55 7.99 3.37
CA LEU A 74 12.43 6.65 2.84
C LEU A 74 12.98 6.60 1.41
N GLU A 75 14.06 5.85 1.21
CA GLU A 75 14.69 5.68 -0.11
C GLU A 75 13.76 4.91 -1.05
N ALA A 76 13.54 5.48 -2.24
CA ALA A 76 12.69 4.90 -3.27
C ALA A 76 13.26 5.19 -4.65
N VAL A 77 13.06 4.24 -5.57
CA VAL A 77 13.36 4.38 -6.99
C VAL A 77 12.07 4.69 -7.72
N ASP A 78 12.02 5.80 -8.46
CA ASP A 78 10.89 6.10 -9.34
C ASP A 78 11.02 5.27 -10.64
N LEU A 79 9.95 4.55 -11.00
CA LEU A 79 9.90 3.77 -12.24
C LEU A 79 9.43 4.56 -13.45
N VAL A 80 9.03 5.84 -13.28
CA VAL A 80 8.61 6.67 -14.40
C VAL A 80 9.83 7.06 -15.25
N VAL A 81 10.13 6.25 -16.27
CA VAL A 81 10.89 6.69 -17.44
C VAL A 81 9.93 7.51 -18.31
N GLY A 82 9.83 8.81 -18.01
CA GLY A 82 9.16 9.76 -18.90
C GLY A 82 10.20 10.40 -19.81
N GLU A 83 10.07 10.20 -21.12
CA GLU A 83 10.68 11.11 -22.09
C GLU A 83 10.18 12.53 -21.79
N ASP A 84 11.14 13.45 -21.65
CA ASP A 84 10.97 14.90 -21.63
C ASP A 84 9.99 15.52 -20.62
N GLY A 85 10.56 16.01 -19.50
CA GLY A 85 10.16 17.28 -18.87
C GLY A 85 8.77 17.38 -18.22
N ASP A 86 7.93 16.35 -18.28
CA ASP A 86 6.62 16.38 -17.62
C ASP A 86 6.79 16.15 -16.11
N THR A 87 6.44 17.17 -15.32
CA THR A 87 6.43 17.11 -13.85
C THR A 87 5.77 15.82 -13.37
N ALA A 88 6.55 15.00 -12.65
CA ALA A 88 6.20 13.64 -12.23
C ALA A 88 4.76 13.53 -11.69
N LYS A 89 3.84 13.07 -12.54
CA LYS A 89 2.50 12.64 -12.15
C LYS A 89 2.68 11.45 -11.20
N LYS A 90 2.56 11.68 -9.89
CA LYS A 90 2.50 10.68 -8.81
C LYS A 90 3.26 9.38 -9.17
N GLY A 91 4.60 9.47 -9.16
CA GLY A 91 5.50 8.42 -9.62
C GLY A 91 5.20 7.03 -9.03
N HIS A 92 5.42 6.01 -9.84
CA HIS A 92 5.36 4.61 -9.42
C HIS A 92 6.65 4.26 -8.69
N TYR A 93 6.70 4.57 -7.39
CA TYR A 93 7.86 4.27 -6.57
C TYR A 93 7.98 2.78 -6.24
N ARG A 94 9.21 2.27 -6.35
CA ARG A 94 9.67 1.00 -5.80
C ARG A 94 10.64 1.23 -4.65
N ILE A 95 10.42 0.52 -3.55
CA ILE A 95 11.17 0.70 -2.31
C ILE A 95 11.79 -0.64 -1.94
N ARG A 96 13.09 -0.67 -1.65
CA ARG A 96 13.73 -1.91 -1.19
C ARG A 96 13.26 -2.26 0.23
N ARG A 97 13.05 -3.54 0.49
CA ARG A 97 12.71 -4.09 1.80
C ARG A 97 13.75 -3.70 2.86
N SER A 98 15.03 -3.72 2.49
CA SER A 98 16.14 -3.30 3.35
C SER A 98 16.02 -1.82 3.76
N ALA A 99 15.68 -0.93 2.82
CA ALA A 99 15.50 0.50 3.10
C ALA A 99 14.34 0.74 4.07
N LEU A 100 13.21 0.03 3.87
CA LEU A 100 12.09 0.08 4.80
C LEU A 100 12.49 -0.40 6.21
N ASN A 101 13.21 -1.51 6.31
CA ASN A 101 13.67 -2.02 7.60
C ASN A 101 14.61 -1.04 8.29
N GLN A 102 15.56 -0.44 7.56
CA GLN A 102 16.44 0.60 8.10
C GLN A 102 15.67 1.80 8.64
N TYR A 103 14.67 2.28 7.89
CA TYR A 103 13.78 3.35 8.35
C TYR A 103 13.06 2.97 9.66
N LEU A 104 12.54 1.75 9.75
CA LEU A 104 11.87 1.27 10.95
C LEU A 104 12.83 1.18 12.14
N GLU A 105 14.03 0.63 11.96
CA GLU A 105 15.04 0.59 13.03
C GLU A 105 15.42 1.99 13.51
N ALA A 106 15.57 2.95 12.59
CA ALA A 106 15.89 4.33 12.93
C ALA A 106 14.77 5.05 13.70
N LYS A 107 13.50 4.72 13.42
CA LYS A 107 12.33 5.31 14.08
C LYS A 107 11.86 4.54 15.31
N LYS A 108 12.47 3.39 15.65
CA LYS A 108 12.15 2.66 16.87
C LYS A 108 12.46 3.51 18.10
N VAL A 109 11.41 3.95 18.78
CA VAL A 109 11.55 4.48 20.13
C VAL A 109 11.83 3.30 21.05
N ARG A 110 13.02 3.28 21.68
CA ARG A 110 13.28 2.38 22.81
C ARG A 110 12.61 3.00 24.02
N PRO A 111 11.45 2.51 24.51
CA PRO A 111 10.92 3.00 25.76
C PRO A 111 12.00 2.78 26.82
N LEU A 112 12.42 3.86 27.48
CA LEU A 112 13.30 3.76 28.64
C LEU A 112 12.65 2.74 29.58
N LEU A 113 13.37 1.66 29.88
CA LEU A 113 12.98 0.71 30.91
C LEU A 113 12.66 1.55 32.14
N LYS A 114 11.38 1.60 32.51
CA LYS A 114 10.96 2.28 33.73
C LYS A 114 11.85 1.69 34.82
N PRO A 115 12.71 2.49 35.49
CA PRO A 115 13.47 1.95 36.60
C PRO A 115 12.46 1.30 37.55
N PRO A 116 12.76 0.10 38.09
CA PRO A 116 11.84 -0.58 38.98
C PRO A 116 11.38 0.44 40.00
N ALA A 117 10.07 0.65 40.10
CA ALA A 117 9.49 1.64 41.00
C ALA A 117 10.13 1.40 42.36
N ARG A 118 11.02 2.30 42.80
CA ARG A 118 11.57 2.23 44.14
C ARG A 118 10.36 2.25 45.05
N SER A 119 10.08 1.13 45.71
CA SER A 119 9.01 1.01 46.68
C SER A 119 9.33 2.03 47.76
N LEU A 120 8.75 3.23 47.66
CA LEU A 120 8.84 4.21 48.72
C LEU A 120 8.23 3.54 49.96
N PRO A 121 8.89 3.60 51.12
CA PRO A 121 8.32 3.06 52.34
C PRO A 121 6.93 3.71 52.54
N PRO A 122 5.93 2.94 52.98
CA PRO A 122 4.59 3.47 53.16
C PRO A 122 4.68 4.67 54.10
N ARG A 123 4.24 5.85 53.63
CA ARG A 123 4.11 7.04 54.48
C ARG A 123 3.16 6.66 55.62
N ARG A 124 3.74 6.42 56.81
CA ARG A 124 2.95 6.27 58.02
C ARG A 124 2.38 7.64 58.36
N PHE A 125 1.08 7.80 58.12
CA PHE A 125 0.37 8.97 58.62
C PHE A 125 0.45 8.99 60.16
N PRO A 126 0.62 10.17 60.79
CA PRO A 126 0.59 10.26 62.23
C PRO A 126 -0.76 9.75 62.75
N LYS A 127 -0.73 8.88 63.76
CA LYS A 127 -1.94 8.38 64.40
C LYS A 127 -2.71 9.57 65.00
N VAL A 128 -3.86 9.89 64.43
CA VAL A 128 -4.81 10.84 65.02
C VAL A 128 -5.34 10.20 66.30
N LYS A 129 -5.16 10.87 67.45
CA LYS A 129 -5.79 10.47 68.70
C LYS A 129 -7.26 10.87 68.62
N ASN A 130 -8.13 9.87 68.60
CA ASN A 130 -9.57 10.08 68.66
C ASN A 130 -9.92 10.48 70.11
N HIS A 131 -10.59 11.63 70.29
CA HIS A 131 -10.97 12.14 71.61
C HIS A 131 -12.29 11.56 72.12
N LEU A 132 -12.85 10.59 71.39
CA LEU A 132 -14.13 9.94 71.70
C LEU A 132 -13.96 8.55 72.34
N GLY A 133 -12.74 8.09 72.63
CA GLY A 133 -12.50 6.91 73.49
C GLY A 133 -13.26 5.63 73.11
N LEU A 134 -13.41 5.34 71.81
CA LEU A 134 -13.97 4.10 71.28
C LEU A 134 -12.87 3.21 70.67
#